data_AF-A0A645BB83-F1
#
_entry.id   AF-A0A645BB83-F1
#
_cell.length_a   1.000
_cell.length_b   1.000
_cell.length_c   1.000
_cell.angle_alpha   90.00
_cell.angle_beta   90.00
_cell.angle_gamma   90.00
#
_symmetry.space_group_name_H-M   'P 1'
#
loop_
_entity.id
_entity.type
_entity.pdbx_description
1 polymer ?
#
loop_
_entity_poly.entity_id
_entity_poly.type
_entity_poly.pdbx_seq_one_letter_code
_entity_poly.pdbx_strand_id
1 'polypeptide(L)' 'MEEAFHALLAGDMETHDRIVSEGLHSAYKQADVVMLAQASMARVLQQLPSPPVPVMTSPESGIRWLKTLAESA' A
#
# COMPACT_ATOMS: atom_id res chain seq x y z
N MET A 1 10.13 -6.89 -2.67
CA MET A 1 10.26 -6.49 -1.25
C MET A 1 9.81 -7.67 -0.40
N GLU A 2 10.49 -8.81 -0.56
CA GLU A 2 10.11 -10.04 0.16
C GLU A 2 10.45 -9.90 1.65
N GLU A 3 11.53 -9.18 1.94
CA GLU A 3 12.05 -8.84 3.25
C GLU A 3 11.06 -8.04 4.10
N ALA A 4 10.29 -7.13 3.47
CA ALA A 4 9.21 -6.42 4.16
C ALA A 4 8.13 -7.39 4.65
N PHE A 5 7.77 -8.38 3.83
CA PHE A 5 6.78 -9.37 4.19
C PHE A 5 7.28 -10.29 5.31
N HIS A 6 8.56 -10.71 5.27
CA HIS A 6 9.16 -11.49 6.35
C HIS A 6 9.22 -10.70 7.67
N ALA A 7 9.57 -9.41 7.63
CA ALA A 7 9.54 -8.54 8.81
C ALA A 7 8.14 -8.42 9.40
N LEU A 8 7.11 -8.26 8.55
CA LEU A 8 5.71 -8.27 8.98
C LEU A 8 5.33 -9.57 9.69
N LEU A 9 5.71 -10.73 9.12
CA LEU A 9 5.41 -12.04 9.72
C LEU A 9 6.12 -12.24 11.07
N ALA A 10 7.30 -11.65 11.24
CA ALA A 10 8.05 -11.66 12.50
C ALA A 10 7.52 -10.64 13.53
N GLY A 11 6.56 -9.79 13.18
CA GLY A 11 6.08 -8.70 14.02
C GLY A 11 7.02 -7.49 14.08
N ASP A 12 8.07 -7.46 13.25
CA ASP A 12 8.99 -6.34 13.11
C ASP A 12 8.39 -5.28 12.17
N MET A 13 7.53 -4.44 12.75
CA MET A 13 6.79 -3.42 12.04
C MET A 13 7.69 -2.26 11.59
N GLU A 14 8.75 -1.97 12.34
CA GLU A 14 9.70 -0.91 12.02
C GLU A 14 10.47 -1.25 10.74
N THR A 15 11.03 -2.47 10.66
CA THR A 15 11.72 -2.93 9.46
C THR A 15 10.77 -3.02 8.26
N HIS A 16 9.55 -3.54 8.45
CA HIS A 16 8.55 -3.55 7.38
C HIS A 16 8.26 -2.14 6.86
N ASP A 17 7.94 -1.20 7.75
CA ASP A 17 7.52 0.16 7.38
C ASP A 17 8.67 0.92 6.68
N ARG A 18 9.92 0.73 7.14
CA ARG A 18 11.11 1.28 6.49
C ARG A 18 11.26 0.78 5.05
N ILE A 19 11.22 -0.54 4.84
CA ILE A 19 11.40 -1.13 3.49
C ILE A 19 10.27 -0.68 2.55
N VAL A 20 9.03 -0.66 3.03
CA VAL A 20 7.87 -0.21 2.23
C VAL A 20 8.00 1.27 1.87
N SER A 21 8.45 2.12 2.81
CA SER A 21 8.70 3.54 2.55
C SER A 21 9.77 3.75 1.48
N GLU A 22 10.91 3.07 1.57
CA GLU A 22 11.98 3.13 0.56
C GLU A 22 11.48 2.68 -0.83
N GLY A 23 10.67 1.62 -0.85
CA GLY A 23 9.99 1.12 -2.04
C GLY A 23 9.04 2.14 -2.66
N LEU A 24 8.22 2.81 -1.85
CA LEU A 24 7.30 3.86 -2.29
C LEU A 24 8.05 5.03 -2.94
N HIS A 25 9.13 5.52 -2.33
CA HIS A 25 9.95 6.59 -2.90
C HIS A 25 10.56 6.21 -4.26
N SER A 26 10.90 4.93 -4.43
CA SER A 26 11.41 4.41 -5.70
C SER A 26 10.29 4.29 -6.75
N ALA A 27 9.10 3.85 -6.34
CA ALA A 27 7.93 3.71 -7.20
C ALA A 27 7.41 5.07 -7.70
N TYR A 28 7.38 6.09 -6.84
CA TYR A 28 6.95 7.45 -7.21
C TYR A 28 7.77 8.07 -8.35
N LYS A 29 9.00 7.60 -8.58
CA LYS A 29 9.86 8.08 -9.66
C LYS A 29 9.62 7.38 -11.00
N GLN A 30 8.89 6.26 -10.97
CA GLN A 30 8.81 5.32 -12.11
C GLN A 30 7.36 5.05 -12.53
N ALA A 31 6.37 5.48 -11.76
CA ALA A 31 4.96 5.19 -12.00
C ALA A 31 4.10 6.44 -11.81
N ASP A 32 3.12 6.61 -12.69
CA ASP A 32 2.11 7.67 -12.60
C ASP A 32 1.05 7.38 -11.51
N VAL A 33 0.91 6.12 -11.10
CA VAL A 33 0.00 5.63 -10.04
C VAL A 33 0.66 4.44 -9.33
N VAL A 34 0.52 4.35 -8.00
CA VAL A 34 1.03 3.23 -7.21
C VAL A 34 -0.12 2.46 -6.56
N MET A 35 -0.12 1.13 -6.68
CA MET A 35 -1.08 0.25 -6.01
C MET A 35 -0.39 -0.49 -4.86
N LEU A 36 -0.86 -0.28 -3.63
CA LEU A 36 -0.48 -1.07 -2.47
C LEU A 36 -1.28 -2.38 -2.47
N ALA A 37 -0.65 -3.44 -2.97
CA ALA A 37 -1.28 -4.75 -3.14
C ALA A 37 -1.58 -5.46 -1.81
N GLN A 38 -0.85 -5.13 -0.74
CA GLN A 38 -1.01 -5.75 0.58
C GLN A 38 -1.58 -4.75 1.59
N ALA A 39 -2.58 -5.19 2.38
CA ALA A 39 -3.24 -4.36 3.37
C ALA A 39 -2.27 -3.76 4.41
N SER A 40 -1.24 -4.51 4.80
CA SER A 40 -0.23 -4.08 5.76
C SER A 40 0.55 -2.85 5.31
N MET A 41 0.70 -2.62 4.01
CA MET A 41 1.46 -1.49 3.46
C MET A 41 0.72 -0.16 3.62
N ALA A 42 -0.62 -0.18 3.69
CA ALA A 42 -1.44 1.03 3.70
C ALA A 42 -1.15 1.96 4.89
N ARG A 43 -0.80 1.40 6.06
CA ARG A 43 -0.48 2.20 7.26
C ARG A 43 0.75 3.09 7.07
N VAL A 44 1.67 2.71 6.19
CA VAL A 44 2.91 3.46 5.96
C VAL A 44 2.59 4.84 5.39
N LEU A 45 1.49 4.97 4.65
CA LEU A 45 1.02 6.26 4.14
C LEU A 45 0.66 7.26 5.25
N GLN A 46 0.30 6.80 6.46
CA GLN A 46 0.00 7.70 7.58
C GLN A 46 1.26 8.34 8.18
N GLN A 47 2.43 7.78 7.89
CA GLN A 47 3.72 8.23 8.42
C GLN A 47 4.53 9.02 7.38
N LEU A 48 4.03 9.13 6.15
CA LEU A 48 4.68 9.79 5.03
C LEU A 48 3.96 11.09 4.66
N PRO A 49 4.68 12.05 4.04
CA PRO A 49 4.02 13.20 3.42
C PRO A 49 3.06 12.73 2.32
N SER A 50 2.16 13.63 1.90
CA SER A 50 1.27 13.36 0.78
C SER A 50 2.06 12.86 -0.43
N PRO A 51 1.64 11.74 -1.05
CA PRO A 51 2.35 11.19 -2.18
C PRO A 51 2.26 12.13 -3.40
N PRO A 52 3.31 12.19 -4.23
CA PRO A 52 3.34 13.05 -5.42
C PRO A 52 2.49 12.49 -6.57
N VAL A 53 2.10 11.22 -6.48
CA VAL A 53 1.24 10.50 -7.43
C VAL A 53 0.11 9.81 -6.67
N PRO A 54 -1.03 9.51 -7.30
CA PRO A 54 -2.10 8.75 -6.67
C PRO A 54 -1.60 7.41 -6.13
N VAL A 55 -1.97 7.11 -4.89
CA VAL A 55 -1.73 5.80 -4.26
C VAL A 55 -3.05 5.15 -3.94
N MET A 56 -3.26 3.95 -4.48
CA MET A 56 -4.44 3.12 -4.23
C MET A 56 -4.09 1.99 -3.27
N THR A 57 -5.09 1.54 -2.51
CA THR A 57 -4.95 0.32 -1.69
C THR A 57 -5.85 -0.79 -2.24
N SER A 58 -5.33 -2.01 -2.26
CA SER A 58 -6.08 -3.18 -2.72
C SER A 58 -7.38 -3.42 -1.93
N PRO A 59 -7.38 -3.39 -0.57
CA PRO A 59 -8.61 -3.63 0.19
C PRO A 59 -9.71 -2.60 -0.11
N GLU A 60 -9.37 -1.31 -0.15
CA GLU A 60 -10.36 -0.26 -0.47
C GLU A 60 -10.93 -0.45 -1.88
N SER A 61 -10.06 -0.72 -2.86
CA SER A 61 -10.47 -0.93 -4.25
C SER A 61 -11.43 -2.12 -4.38
N GLY A 62 -11.14 -3.22 -3.69
CA GLY A 62 -12.00 -4.41 -3.66
C GLY A 62 -13.37 -4.13 -3.03
N ILE A 63 -13.42 -3.45 -1.88
CA ILE A 63 -14.68 -3.10 -1.22
C ILE A 63 -15.51 -2.13 -2.08
N ARG A 64 -14.86 -1.13 -2.70
CA ARG A 64 -15.55 -0.18 -3.58
C ARG A 64 -16.19 -0.90 -4.77
N TRP A 65 -15.49 -1.87 -5.36
CA TRP A 65 -16.03 -2.69 -6.44
C TRP A 65 -17.19 -3.58 -5.99
N LEU A 66 -17.06 -4.26 -4.83
CA LEU A 66 -18.13 -5.06 -4.25
C LEU A 66 -19.40 -4.23 -3.99
N LYS A 67 -19.24 -3.00 -3.50
CA LYS A 67 -20.36 -2.08 -3.30
C LYS A 67 -21.08 -1.77 -4.61
N THR A 68 -20.35 -1.44 -5.68
CA THR A 68 -20.94 -1.16 -7.00
C THR A 68 -21.75 -2.35 -7.51
N LEU A 69 -21.26 -3.58 -7.34
CA LEU A 69 -22.01 -4.78 -7.72
C LEU A 69 -23.29 -4.95 -6.90
N ALA A 70 -23.24 -4.73 -5.59
CA ALA A 70 -24.39 -4.86 -4.72
C ALA A 70 -25.49 -3.82 -5.01
N GLU A 71 -25.11 -2.60 -5.41
CA GLU A 71 -26.05 -1.53 -5.80
C GLU A 71 -26.65 -1.72 -7.19
N SER A 72 -26.05 -2.59 -8.01
CA SER A 72 -26.49 -2.86 -9.39
C SER A 72 -27.35 -4.14 -9.51
N ALA A 73 -27.61 -4.82 -8.38
CA ALA A 73 -28.42 -6.04 -8.28
C ALA A 73 -29.83 -5.72 -7.77
#